data_AF-A0A2N3FUE3-F1
#
_entry.id   AF-A0A2N3FUE3-F1
#
_cell.length_a   1.000
_cell.length_b   1.000
_cell.length_c   1.000
_cell.angle_alpha   90.00
_cell.angle_beta   90.00
_cell.angle_gamma   90.00
#
_symmetry.space_group_name_H-M   'P 1'
#
loop_
_entity.id
_entity.type
_entity.pdbx_description
1 polymer ?
#
loop_
_entity_poly.entity_id
_entity_poly.type
_entity_poly.pdbx_seq_one_letter_code
_entity_poly.pdbx_strand_id
1 'polypeptide(L)'
;MKKMSGQNTSSSRILRHVLVGLAVIALCLGALSWVSSAAGLGLFGFLQPSMEDVLDGRRANAERLAAIQTVDKWMAQSITPGATLAGTQTFTRCEWGQNNPEVNDGYRLRCTASGVLVSSWEGSFDGFTQAMASRLEATCPGAGPWRTPLSPGSRGHSDPLRYECSNGLTLYLIFGDSSRVASDGLANGVLPCTDNFRCISGAADGELRQAVTGSDSYAIQQIDKTYYEDQLW
;
A
#
# COMPACT_ATOMS: atom_id res chain seq x y z
N MET A 1 -11.77 -69.55 -52.49
CA MET A 1 -12.09 -68.83 -51.24
C MET A 1 -10.90 -68.90 -50.29
N LYS A 2 -10.22 -67.78 -50.03
CA LYS A 2 -9.23 -67.68 -48.93
C LYS A 2 -9.39 -66.31 -48.26
N LYS A 3 -9.67 -66.36 -46.96
CA LYS A 3 -10.07 -65.29 -46.05
C LYS A 3 -9.04 -64.16 -45.96
N MET A 4 -9.48 -62.92 -46.19
CA MET A 4 -8.84 -61.71 -45.67
C MET A 4 -9.27 -61.53 -44.21
N SER A 5 -8.32 -61.60 -43.26
CA SER A 5 -8.57 -61.30 -41.85
C SER A 5 -7.30 -60.70 -41.25
N GLY A 6 -7.12 -59.38 -41.41
CA GLY A 6 -5.94 -58.67 -40.92
C GLY A 6 -6.16 -57.21 -40.53
N GLN A 7 -7.40 -56.73 -40.44
CA GLN A 7 -7.68 -55.29 -40.26
C GLN A 7 -8.38 -54.93 -38.92
N ASN A 8 -8.86 -55.90 -38.15
CA ASN A 8 -9.67 -55.62 -36.94
C ASN A 8 -8.85 -55.39 -35.65
N THR A 9 -7.56 -55.72 -35.61
CA THR A 9 -6.73 -55.57 -34.39
C THR A 9 -6.14 -54.19 -34.20
N SER A 10 -5.85 -53.45 -35.28
CA SER A 10 -5.25 -52.10 -35.23
C SER A 10 -6.24 -51.04 -34.72
N SER A 11 -7.48 -51.07 -35.24
CA SER A 11 -8.51 -50.09 -34.89
C SER A 11 -8.91 -50.14 -33.40
N SER A 12 -8.95 -51.36 -32.81
CA SER A 12 -9.27 -51.55 -31.39
C SER A 12 -8.23 -50.95 -30.43
N ARG A 13 -6.94 -50.96 -30.80
CA ARG A 13 -5.86 -50.39 -29.98
C ARG A 13 -5.90 -48.87 -30.01
N ILE A 14 -6.10 -48.29 -31.19
CA ILE A 14 -6.20 -46.83 -31.37
C ILE A 14 -7.40 -46.29 -30.58
N LEU A 15 -8.56 -46.94 -30.70
CA LEU A 15 -9.76 -46.55 -29.95
C LEU A 15 -9.55 -46.60 -28.43
N ARG A 16 -8.81 -47.60 -27.94
CA ARG A 16 -8.52 -47.74 -26.50
C ARG A 16 -7.59 -46.64 -25.98
N HIS A 17 -6.60 -46.20 -26.77
CA HIS A 17 -5.70 -45.11 -26.37
C HIS A 17 -6.43 -43.76 -26.37
N VAL A 18 -7.32 -43.53 -27.33
CA VAL A 18 -8.15 -42.33 -27.38
C VAL A 18 -9.09 -42.25 -26.17
N LEU A 19 -9.76 -43.36 -25.82
CA LEU A 19 -10.64 -43.40 -24.64
C LEU A 19 -9.89 -43.18 -23.32
N VAL A 20 -8.68 -43.75 -23.17
CA VAL A 20 -7.84 -43.52 -21.98
C VAL A 20 -7.39 -42.06 -21.91
N GLY A 21 -6.98 -41.47 -23.04
CA GLY A 21 -6.61 -40.05 -23.11
C GLY A 21 -7.76 -39.12 -22.71
N LEU A 22 -8.97 -39.39 -23.21
CA LEU A 22 -10.18 -38.64 -22.86
C LEU A 22 -10.55 -38.79 -21.38
N ALA A 23 -10.42 -39.98 -20.81
CA ALA A 23 -10.68 -40.22 -19.39
C ALA A 23 -9.70 -39.47 -18.49
N VAL A 24 -8.41 -39.41 -18.85
CA VAL A 24 -7.40 -38.63 -18.13
C VAL A 24 -7.70 -37.14 -18.20
N ILE A 25 -8.05 -36.62 -19.39
CA ILE A 25 -8.42 -35.21 -19.56
C ILE A 25 -9.66 -34.86 -18.72
N ALA A 26 -10.69 -35.71 -18.73
CA ALA A 26 -11.89 -35.51 -17.93
C ALA A 26 -11.59 -35.54 -16.41
N LEU A 27 -10.69 -36.41 -15.95
CA LEU A 27 -10.21 -36.44 -14.57
C LEU A 27 -9.42 -35.18 -14.20
N CYS A 28 -8.54 -34.71 -15.08
CA CYS A 28 -7.80 -33.46 -14.86
C CYS A 28 -8.75 -32.26 -14.80
N LEU A 29 -9.71 -32.15 -15.72
CA LEU A 29 -10.70 -31.08 -15.73
C LEU A 29 -11.65 -31.15 -14.52
N GLY A 30 -12.05 -32.36 -14.11
CA GLY A 30 -12.83 -32.60 -12.90
C GLY A 30 -12.07 -32.21 -11.62
N ALA A 31 -10.78 -32.54 -11.53
CA ALA A 31 -9.94 -32.14 -10.41
C ALA A 31 -9.71 -30.62 -10.38
N LEU A 32 -9.46 -29.99 -11.53
CA LEU A 32 -9.29 -28.55 -11.67
C LEU A 32 -10.56 -27.79 -11.25
N SER A 33 -11.73 -28.23 -11.71
CA SER A 33 -13.02 -27.61 -11.34
C SER A 33 -13.35 -27.78 -9.84
N TRP A 34 -12.98 -28.90 -9.23
CA TRP A 34 -13.09 -29.10 -7.77
C TRP A 34 -12.17 -28.17 -6.98
N VAL A 35 -10.92 -28.01 -7.41
CA VAL A 35 -9.96 -27.10 -6.75
C VAL A 35 -10.44 -25.65 -6.84
N SER A 36 -10.94 -25.21 -8.00
CA SER A 36 -11.52 -23.87 -8.16
C SER A 36 -12.77 -23.66 -7.30
N SER A 37 -13.64 -24.66 -7.20
CA SER A 37 -14.86 -24.58 -6.39
C SER A 37 -14.55 -24.58 -4.88
N ALA A 38 -13.55 -25.35 -4.45
CA ALA A 38 -13.09 -25.39 -3.05
C ALA A 38 -12.35 -24.10 -2.65
N ALA A 39 -11.66 -23.44 -3.57
CA ALA A 39 -11.10 -22.10 -3.36
C ALA A 39 -12.20 -21.03 -3.17
N GLY A 40 -13.26 -21.06 -3.98
CA GLY A 40 -14.41 -20.15 -3.84
C GLY A 40 -15.27 -20.38 -2.59
N LEU A 41 -15.20 -21.56 -1.96
CA LEU A 41 -15.90 -21.89 -0.72
C LEU A 41 -15.07 -21.64 0.55
N GLY A 42 -13.87 -21.06 0.44
CA GLY A 42 -13.03 -20.76 1.61
C GLY A 42 -12.43 -21.98 2.31
N LEU A 43 -12.52 -23.18 1.72
CA LEU A 43 -11.95 -24.42 2.27
C LEU A 43 -10.42 -24.38 2.34
N PHE A 44 -9.76 -23.42 1.69
CA PHE A 44 -8.32 -23.15 1.79
C PHE A 44 -7.98 -21.82 2.48
N GLY A 45 -8.91 -21.24 3.25
CA GLY A 45 -8.65 -20.00 4.00
C GLY A 45 -7.43 -20.09 4.94
N PHE A 46 -7.06 -21.30 5.39
CA PHE A 46 -5.85 -21.57 6.16
C PHE A 46 -4.54 -21.49 5.36
N LEU A 47 -4.59 -21.48 4.02
CA LEU A 47 -3.43 -21.27 3.14
C LEU A 47 -3.21 -19.79 2.82
N GLN A 48 -4.18 -18.94 3.12
CA GLN A 48 -4.06 -17.50 2.90
C GLN A 48 -3.22 -16.89 4.02
N PRO A 49 -2.25 -16.01 3.70
CA PRO A 49 -1.45 -15.36 4.73
C PRO A 49 -2.34 -14.48 5.61
N SER A 50 -2.06 -14.53 6.91
CA SER A 50 -2.66 -13.60 7.86
C SER A 50 -2.09 -12.20 7.68
N MET A 51 -2.76 -11.20 8.24
CA MET A 51 -2.25 -9.84 8.28
C MET A 51 -0.87 -9.77 8.95
N GLU A 52 -0.70 -10.47 10.07
CA GLU A 52 0.57 -10.52 10.79
C GLU A 52 1.68 -11.17 9.95
N ASP A 53 1.37 -12.21 9.17
CA ASP A 53 2.36 -12.83 8.29
C ASP A 53 2.93 -11.82 7.27
N VAL A 54 2.10 -10.93 6.73
CA VAL A 54 2.54 -9.92 5.76
C VAL A 54 3.19 -8.71 6.44
N LEU A 55 2.66 -8.28 7.60
CA LEU A 55 3.22 -7.16 8.38
C LEU A 55 4.62 -7.47 8.92
N ASP A 56 4.79 -8.67 9.48
CA ASP A 56 6.06 -9.11 10.07
C ASP A 56 7.07 -9.57 9.00
N GLY A 57 6.67 -9.59 7.72
CA GLY A 57 7.52 -10.03 6.62
C GLY A 57 7.76 -11.54 6.57
N ARG A 58 6.90 -12.37 7.17
CA ARG A 58 6.88 -13.82 6.93
C ARG A 58 6.41 -14.13 5.49
N ARG A 59 5.56 -13.26 4.94
CA ARG A 59 5.10 -13.25 3.55
C ARG A 59 5.46 -11.91 2.88
N ALA A 60 5.82 -11.97 1.59
CA ALA A 60 6.13 -10.80 0.75
C ALA A 60 7.22 -9.87 1.32
N ASN A 61 8.23 -10.45 2.00
CA ASN A 61 9.27 -9.66 2.65
C ASN A 61 10.13 -8.86 1.66
N ALA A 62 10.43 -9.45 0.49
CA ALA A 62 11.26 -8.79 -0.51
C ALA A 62 10.55 -7.54 -1.06
N GLU A 63 9.26 -7.67 -1.34
CA GLU A 63 8.38 -6.58 -1.78
C GLU A 63 8.23 -5.52 -0.69
N ARG A 64 8.05 -5.94 0.57
CA ARG A 64 8.00 -5.06 1.74
C ARG A 64 9.28 -4.23 1.86
N LEU A 65 10.45 -4.88 1.82
CA LEU A 65 11.74 -4.19 1.93
C LEU A 65 11.99 -3.24 0.75
N ALA A 66 11.62 -3.64 -0.47
CA ALA A 66 11.74 -2.77 -1.64
C ALA A 66 10.82 -1.54 -1.54
N ALA A 67 9.61 -1.70 -1.00
CA ALA A 67 8.69 -0.60 -0.75
C ALA A 67 9.19 0.35 0.35
N ILE A 68 9.72 -0.18 1.45
CA ILE A 68 10.39 0.59 2.51
C ILE A 68 11.54 1.43 1.92
N GLN A 69 12.44 0.81 1.15
CA GLN A 69 13.55 1.51 0.51
C GLN A 69 13.06 2.61 -0.46
N THR A 70 11.93 2.37 -1.14
CA THR A 70 11.33 3.36 -2.04
C THR A 70 10.83 4.57 -1.27
N VAL A 71 10.10 4.38 -0.17
CA VAL A 71 9.59 5.50 0.64
C VAL A 71 10.73 6.24 1.36
N ASP A 72 11.73 5.52 1.88
CA ASP A 72 12.90 6.14 2.53
C ASP A 72 13.69 7.02 1.55
N LYS A 73 13.91 6.51 0.33
CA LYS A 73 14.57 7.28 -0.74
C LYS A 73 13.76 8.52 -1.10
N TRP A 74 12.43 8.39 -1.21
CA TRP A 74 11.55 9.53 -1.47
C TRP A 74 11.68 10.58 -0.38
N MET A 75 11.58 10.19 0.90
CA MET A 75 11.69 11.14 2.02
C MET A 75 13.01 11.91 2.02
N ALA A 76 14.14 11.24 1.80
CA ALA A 76 15.44 11.89 1.68
C ALA A 76 15.48 12.92 0.53
N GLN A 77 14.72 12.68 -0.53
CA GLN A 77 14.60 13.57 -1.69
C GLN A 77 13.50 14.62 -1.53
N SER A 78 12.65 14.57 -0.49
CA SER A 78 11.47 15.45 -0.34
C SER A 78 11.60 16.48 0.77
N ILE A 79 12.78 16.61 1.37
CA ILE A 79 13.08 17.70 2.31
C ILE A 79 12.86 19.04 1.60
N THR A 80 11.97 19.87 2.15
CA THR A 80 11.56 21.16 1.60
C THR A 80 12.66 22.21 1.82
N PRO A 81 13.16 22.87 0.77
CA PRO A 81 14.15 23.93 0.92
C PRO A 81 13.67 25.05 1.85
N GLY A 82 14.53 25.48 2.78
CA GLY A 82 14.23 26.54 3.75
C GLY A 82 13.41 26.09 4.96
N ALA A 83 12.78 24.91 4.91
CA ALA A 83 12.10 24.33 6.07
C ALA A 83 13.10 23.60 6.96
N THR A 84 12.84 23.61 8.28
CA THR A 84 13.59 22.80 9.23
C THR A 84 12.99 21.40 9.26
N LEU A 85 13.82 20.37 9.08
CA LEU A 85 13.36 18.98 9.23
C LEU A 85 13.16 18.69 10.72
N ALA A 86 11.91 18.47 11.13
CA ALA A 86 11.57 18.10 12.50
C ALA A 86 11.83 16.60 12.75
N GLY A 87 11.59 15.76 11.74
CA GLY A 87 11.95 14.35 11.77
C GLY A 87 11.24 13.52 10.72
N THR A 88 11.57 12.23 10.69
CA THR A 88 10.94 11.25 9.80
C THR A 88 10.50 10.01 10.57
N GLN A 89 9.58 9.25 10.01
CA GLN A 89 9.16 7.94 10.50
C GLN A 89 8.81 7.02 9.34
N THR A 90 9.27 5.78 9.40
CA THR A 90 8.93 4.74 8.43
C THR A 90 8.18 3.62 9.14
N PHE A 91 7.04 3.22 8.60
CA PHE A 91 6.24 2.11 9.13
C PHE A 91 5.58 1.32 8.00
N THR A 92 5.11 0.11 8.30
CA THR A 92 4.24 -0.66 7.42
C THR A 92 2.88 -0.85 8.07
N ARG A 93 1.81 -0.77 7.29
CA ARG A 93 0.45 -1.06 7.75
C ARG A 93 -0.27 -2.01 6.80
N CYS A 94 -1.23 -2.75 7.32
CA CYS A 94 -2.12 -3.58 6.52
C CYS A 94 -3.57 -3.34 6.92
N GLU A 95 -4.47 -3.49 5.97
CA GLU A 95 -5.91 -3.37 6.20
C GLU A 95 -6.67 -4.47 5.47
N TRP A 96 -7.76 -4.93 6.09
CA TRP A 96 -8.72 -5.83 5.46
C TRP A 96 -9.63 -5.02 4.55
N GLY A 97 -9.78 -5.46 3.31
CA GLY A 97 -10.72 -4.89 2.37
C GLY A 97 -12.17 -5.22 2.75
N GLN A 98 -13.07 -4.30 2.43
CA GLN A 98 -14.50 -4.42 2.61
C GLN A 98 -15.12 -4.83 1.28
N ASN A 99 -15.69 -6.04 1.27
CA ASN A 99 -16.36 -6.59 0.09
C ASN A 99 -17.74 -7.10 0.52
N ASN A 100 -18.73 -6.21 0.42
CA ASN A 100 -20.12 -6.44 0.73
C ASN A 100 -21.00 -5.85 -0.41
N PRO A 101 -22.34 -5.96 -0.39
CA PRO A 101 -23.17 -5.46 -1.48
C PRO A 101 -23.07 -3.94 -1.74
N GLU A 102 -22.59 -3.15 -0.79
CA GLU A 102 -22.51 -1.69 -0.86
C GLU A 102 -21.09 -1.20 -1.21
N VAL A 103 -20.07 -1.97 -0.85
CA VAL A 103 -18.65 -1.63 -1.01
C VAL A 103 -17.89 -2.83 -1.57
N ASN A 104 -17.12 -2.62 -2.63
CA ASN A 104 -16.26 -3.63 -3.22
C ASN A 104 -14.86 -3.05 -3.44
N ASP A 105 -13.98 -3.31 -2.48
CA ASP A 105 -12.57 -2.90 -2.55
C ASP A 105 -11.76 -3.75 -3.54
N GLY A 106 -12.24 -4.94 -3.91
CA GLY A 106 -11.59 -5.85 -4.86
C GLY A 106 -10.43 -6.66 -4.25
N TYR A 107 -9.94 -6.31 -3.07
CA TYR A 107 -8.90 -7.05 -2.35
C TYR A 107 -9.40 -7.53 -1.00
N ARG A 108 -8.78 -8.61 -0.50
CA ARG A 108 -8.98 -9.13 0.84
C ARG A 108 -8.05 -8.44 1.83
N LEU A 109 -6.74 -8.43 1.58
CA LEU A 109 -5.74 -7.79 2.42
C LEU A 109 -4.86 -6.88 1.54
N ARG A 110 -4.66 -5.64 1.98
CA ARG A 110 -3.75 -4.70 1.34
C ARG A 110 -2.74 -4.18 2.36
N CYS A 111 -1.47 -4.17 1.98
CA CYS A 111 -0.39 -3.68 2.81
C CYS A 111 0.42 -2.59 2.11
N THR A 112 0.78 -1.59 2.90
CA THR A 112 1.49 -0.39 2.48
C THR A 112 2.72 -0.17 3.36
N ALA A 113 3.83 0.20 2.73
CA ALA A 113 4.93 0.87 3.39
C ALA A 113 4.70 2.37 3.30
N SER A 114 4.91 3.07 4.40
CA SER A 114 4.65 4.50 4.50
C SER A 114 5.84 5.20 5.11
N GLY A 115 6.20 6.33 4.50
CA GLY A 115 7.19 7.26 5.04
C GLY A 115 6.50 8.56 5.44
N VAL A 116 6.70 9.02 6.66
CA VAL A 116 6.22 10.29 7.18
C VAL A 116 7.40 11.22 7.38
N LEU A 117 7.31 12.41 6.80
CA LEU A 117 8.29 13.48 6.96
C LEU A 117 7.57 14.70 7.54
N VAL A 118 8.08 15.19 8.68
CA VAL A 118 7.56 16.38 9.35
C VAL A 118 8.58 17.51 9.20
N SER A 119 8.13 18.62 8.64
CA SER A 119 8.91 19.85 8.50
C SER A 119 8.25 20.96 9.30
N SER A 120 9.06 21.82 9.91
CA SER A 120 8.61 23.08 10.51
C SER A 120 9.10 24.28 9.73
N TRP A 121 8.37 25.39 9.87
CA TRP A 121 8.61 26.62 9.13
C TRP A 121 8.44 27.84 10.04
N GLU A 122 9.41 28.75 9.95
CA GLU A 122 9.35 30.09 10.52
C GLU A 122 9.10 31.09 9.39
N GLY A 123 8.04 31.88 9.50
CA GLY A 123 7.59 32.84 8.50
C GLY A 123 6.17 32.59 8.01
N SER A 124 5.82 33.20 6.88
CA SER A 124 4.45 33.18 6.37
C SER A 124 4.03 31.79 5.87
N PHE A 125 2.77 31.44 6.11
CA PHE A 125 2.15 30.22 5.61
C PHE A 125 2.23 30.12 4.07
N ASP A 126 1.95 31.21 3.37
CA ASP A 126 2.03 31.26 1.91
C ASP A 126 3.44 30.92 1.41
N GLY A 127 4.49 31.44 2.08
CA GLY A 127 5.87 31.10 1.76
C GLY A 127 6.17 29.62 1.94
N PHE A 128 5.66 29.01 3.01
CA PHE A 128 5.83 27.57 3.25
C PHE A 128 5.13 26.73 2.19
N THR A 129 3.88 27.05 1.86
CA THR A 129 3.12 26.31 0.84
C THR A 129 3.76 26.42 -0.54
N GLN A 130 4.32 27.58 -0.89
CA GLN A 130 5.05 27.77 -2.15
C GLN A 130 6.35 26.96 -2.19
N ALA A 131 7.13 26.96 -1.10
CA ALA A 131 8.35 26.15 -1.01
C ALA A 131 8.04 24.65 -1.12
N MET A 132 6.94 24.21 -0.49
CA MET A 132 6.47 22.83 -0.58
C MET A 132 6.02 22.46 -2.00
N ALA A 133 5.21 23.30 -2.65
CA ALA A 133 4.75 23.08 -4.02
C ALA A 133 5.94 22.86 -4.97
N SER A 134 6.93 23.73 -4.92
CA SER A 134 8.15 23.62 -5.74
C SER A 134 8.92 22.32 -5.47
N ARG A 135 8.94 21.83 -4.23
CA ARG A 135 9.62 20.56 -3.90
C ARG A 135 8.85 19.34 -4.39
N LEU A 136 7.52 19.38 -4.33
CA LEU A 136 6.66 18.27 -4.72
C LEU A 136 6.65 18.02 -6.22
N GLU A 137 6.69 19.07 -7.02
CA GLU A 137 6.85 18.94 -8.49
C GLU A 137 8.10 18.15 -8.86
N ALA A 138 9.19 18.28 -8.08
CA ALA A 138 10.43 17.56 -8.32
C ALA A 138 10.40 16.10 -7.84
N THR A 139 9.57 15.75 -6.86
CA THR A 139 9.64 14.47 -6.12
C THR A 139 8.42 13.56 -6.32
N CYS A 140 7.30 14.11 -6.76
CA CYS A 140 6.07 13.40 -7.10
C CYS A 140 5.66 13.76 -8.55
N PRO A 141 6.43 13.31 -9.56
CA PRO A 141 6.18 13.68 -10.94
C PRO A 141 4.83 13.14 -11.40
N GLY A 142 4.08 13.95 -12.16
CA GLY A 142 2.76 13.56 -12.65
C GLY A 142 1.65 13.64 -11.59
N ALA A 143 1.94 14.14 -10.38
CA ALA A 143 0.91 14.70 -9.54
C ALA A 143 0.11 15.72 -10.36
N GLY A 144 -1.21 15.68 -10.26
CA GLY A 144 -2.08 16.72 -10.83
C GLY A 144 -1.69 18.13 -10.35
N PRO A 145 -2.37 19.18 -10.81
CA PRO A 145 -2.01 20.55 -10.44
C PRO A 145 -1.94 20.71 -8.92
N TRP A 146 -0.96 21.51 -8.46
CA TRP A 146 -0.85 21.87 -7.04
C TRP A 146 -2.17 22.45 -6.56
N ARG A 147 -2.70 21.87 -5.48
CA ARG A 147 -3.90 22.37 -4.82
C ARG A 147 -3.46 23.25 -3.67
N THR A 148 -3.86 24.51 -3.71
CA THR A 148 -3.62 25.45 -2.61
C THR A 148 -4.31 24.94 -1.34
N PRO A 149 -3.56 24.64 -0.27
CA PRO A 149 -4.17 24.25 0.99
C PRO A 149 -4.93 25.43 1.59
N LEU A 150 -6.02 25.14 2.30
CA LEU A 150 -6.60 26.11 3.22
C LEU A 150 -5.64 26.29 4.39
N SER A 151 -5.48 27.52 4.86
CA SER A 151 -4.71 27.77 6.07
C SER A 151 -5.29 26.96 7.24
N PRO A 152 -4.44 26.50 8.17
CA PRO A 152 -4.91 25.81 9.37
C PRO A 152 -6.01 26.64 10.05
N GLY A 153 -7.22 26.07 10.10
CA GLY A 153 -8.37 26.74 10.70
C GLY A 153 -8.35 26.67 12.22
N SER A 154 -9.50 26.91 12.86
CA SER A 154 -9.66 26.81 14.32
C SER A 154 -9.40 25.42 14.91
N ARG A 155 -9.23 24.39 14.07
CA ARG A 155 -8.85 23.02 14.44
C ARG A 155 -7.33 22.78 14.38
N GLY A 156 -6.54 23.79 14.02
CA GLY A 156 -5.07 23.73 14.07
C GLY A 156 -4.41 22.99 12.90
N HIS A 157 -5.17 22.49 11.93
CA HIS A 157 -4.64 21.86 10.72
C HIS A 157 -5.55 22.05 9.51
N SER A 158 -4.98 21.86 8.31
CA SER A 158 -5.70 21.83 7.04
C SER A 158 -6.36 20.46 6.80
N ASP A 159 -7.24 20.38 5.80
CA ASP A 159 -7.65 19.10 5.23
C ASP A 159 -6.46 18.43 4.49
N PRO A 160 -6.39 17.09 4.47
CA PRO A 160 -5.33 16.37 3.77
C PRO A 160 -5.45 16.52 2.26
N LEU A 161 -4.36 16.95 1.62
CA LEU A 161 -4.21 16.96 0.17
C LEU A 161 -3.61 15.63 -0.29
N ARG A 162 -4.26 14.96 -1.23
CA ARG A 162 -3.86 13.64 -1.77
C ARG A 162 -3.39 13.67 -3.23
N TYR A 163 -2.13 13.39 -3.49
CA TYR A 163 -1.54 13.38 -4.84
C TYR A 163 -1.14 11.96 -5.26
N GLU A 164 -1.48 11.58 -6.49
CA GLU A 164 -0.98 10.34 -7.08
C GLU A 164 0.24 10.65 -7.93
N CYS A 165 1.38 10.08 -7.56
CA CYS A 165 2.62 10.21 -8.31
C CYS A 165 2.66 9.17 -9.43
N SER A 166 3.24 9.52 -10.58
CA SER A 166 3.34 8.63 -11.76
C SER A 166 4.13 7.34 -11.52
N ASN A 167 4.96 7.29 -10.48
CA ASN A 167 5.72 6.11 -10.05
C ASN A 167 4.92 5.15 -9.13
N GLY A 168 3.59 5.36 -9.03
CA GLY A 168 2.71 4.54 -8.21
C GLY A 168 2.97 4.71 -6.71
N LEU A 169 3.32 5.93 -6.30
CA LEU A 169 3.31 6.39 -4.91
C LEU A 169 2.09 7.28 -4.70
N THR A 170 1.51 7.24 -3.51
CA THR A 170 0.43 8.15 -3.12
C THR A 170 0.94 9.06 -2.01
N LEU A 171 0.93 10.37 -2.23
CA LEU A 171 1.36 11.38 -1.28
C LEU A 171 0.13 12.01 -0.60
N TYR A 172 0.19 12.11 0.72
CA TYR A 172 -0.71 12.91 1.53
C TYR A 172 0.07 14.06 2.15
N LEU A 173 -0.52 15.25 2.12
CA LEU A 173 0.08 16.46 2.68
C LEU A 173 -0.93 17.17 3.58
N ILE A 174 -0.51 17.47 4.79
CA ILE A 174 -1.29 18.25 5.76
C ILE A 174 -0.41 19.37 6.27
N PHE A 175 -0.99 20.55 6.43
CA PHE A 175 -0.34 21.66 7.12
C PHE A 175 -1.00 21.90 8.46
N GLY A 176 -0.25 22.41 9.42
CA GLY A 176 -0.80 22.79 10.71
C GLY A 176 -0.10 23.97 11.36
N ASP A 177 -0.77 24.49 12.38
CA ASP A 177 -0.30 25.57 13.23
C ASP A 177 0.46 24.97 14.41
N SER A 178 1.75 25.30 14.50
CA SER A 178 2.64 24.78 15.53
C SER A 178 2.22 25.20 16.95
N SER A 179 1.52 26.34 17.10
CA SER A 179 1.04 26.82 18.40
C SER A 179 -0.02 25.92 19.03
N ARG A 180 -0.71 25.10 18.21
CA ARG A 180 -1.78 24.21 18.65
C ARG A 180 -1.33 22.77 18.85
N VAL A 181 -0.08 22.43 18.51
CA VAL A 181 0.46 21.05 18.63
C VAL A 181 0.49 20.56 20.07
N ALA A 182 0.69 21.46 21.04
CA ALA A 182 0.67 21.11 22.46
C ALA A 182 -0.73 20.66 22.92
N SER A 183 -1.80 21.32 22.48
CA SER A 183 -3.17 21.00 22.89
C SER A 183 -3.81 19.92 22.04
N ASP A 184 -3.60 19.97 20.73
CA ASP A 184 -4.37 19.18 19.75
C ASP A 184 -3.54 18.04 19.15
N GLY A 185 -2.23 18.04 19.36
CA GLY A 185 -1.30 17.11 18.72
C GLY A 185 -0.96 17.49 17.27
N LEU A 186 -0.22 16.63 16.59
CA LEU A 186 0.00 16.73 15.15
C LEU A 186 -1.26 16.27 14.41
N ALA A 187 -1.55 16.87 13.25
CA ALA A 187 -2.66 16.44 12.41
C ALA A 187 -2.49 14.95 12.04
N ASN A 188 -3.48 14.12 12.41
CA ASN A 188 -3.52 12.65 12.40
C ASN A 188 -2.95 11.91 13.62
N GLY A 189 -2.23 12.56 14.53
CA GLY A 189 -1.38 11.86 15.51
C GLY A 189 -0.30 11.07 14.79
N VAL A 190 0.93 11.04 15.31
CA VAL A 190 1.90 10.11 14.72
C VAL A 190 1.39 8.69 14.95
N LEU A 191 1.47 7.86 13.90
CA LEU A 191 0.73 6.60 13.85
C LEU A 191 1.18 5.66 14.98
N PRO A 192 0.22 5.01 15.66
CA PRO A 192 0.56 4.16 16.79
C PRO A 192 1.39 2.98 16.27
N CYS A 193 2.57 2.76 16.86
CA CYS A 193 3.43 1.61 16.56
C CYS A 193 2.85 0.29 17.13
N THR A 194 1.55 0.06 16.95
CA THR A 194 0.79 -1.06 17.53
C THR A 194 -0.21 -1.64 16.52
N ASP A 195 -0.79 -2.79 16.85
CA ASP A 195 -1.90 -3.41 16.12
C ASP A 195 -1.58 -3.69 14.65
N ASN A 196 -2.22 -2.98 13.73
CA ASN A 196 -2.07 -3.17 12.29
C ASN A 196 -0.90 -2.36 11.69
N PHE A 197 -0.07 -1.76 12.55
CA PHE A 197 1.10 -0.97 12.20
C PHE A 197 2.37 -1.63 12.75
N ARG A 198 3.46 -1.50 12.00
CA ARG A 198 4.82 -1.87 12.43
C ARG A 198 5.75 -0.72 12.12
N CYS A 199 6.19 -0.01 13.16
CA CYS A 199 7.23 1.00 13.01
C CYS A 199 8.57 0.32 12.71
N ILE A 200 9.25 0.82 11.69
CA ILE A 200 10.52 0.29 11.21
C ILE A 200 11.66 1.17 11.74
N SER A 201 11.50 2.49 11.62
CA SER A 201 12.52 3.46 12.00
C SER A 201 11.92 4.86 12.17
N GLY A 202 12.71 5.76 12.76
CA GLY A 202 12.41 7.19 12.87
C GLY A 202 11.93 7.63 14.25
N ALA A 203 11.54 8.90 14.33
CA ALA A 203 11.20 9.58 15.57
C ALA A 203 9.84 9.12 16.14
N ALA A 204 9.72 9.16 17.46
CA ALA A 204 8.45 8.95 18.15
C ALA A 204 7.55 10.20 18.07
N ASP A 205 6.25 10.03 18.34
CA ASP A 205 5.26 11.13 18.33
C ASP A 205 5.72 12.33 19.19
N GLY A 206 6.14 12.06 20.43
CA GLY A 206 6.55 13.09 21.36
C GLY A 206 7.75 13.90 20.85
N GLU A 207 8.70 13.25 20.18
CA GLU A 207 9.89 13.91 19.61
C GLU A 207 9.49 14.80 18.44
N LEU A 208 8.62 14.32 17.54
CA LEU A 208 8.13 15.10 16.40
C LEU A 208 7.31 16.31 16.85
N ARG A 209 6.45 16.15 17.86
CA ARG A 209 5.67 17.24 18.46
C ARG A 209 6.57 18.29 19.11
N GLN A 210 7.59 17.86 19.84
CA GLN A 210 8.53 18.77 20.46
C GLN A 210 9.36 19.53 19.40
N ALA A 211 9.78 18.86 18.34
CA ALA A 211 10.62 19.44 17.29
C ALA A 211 9.92 20.53 16.46
N VAL A 212 8.58 20.49 16.35
CA VAL A 212 7.81 21.56 15.67
C VAL A 212 7.37 22.69 16.60
N THR A 213 7.55 22.52 17.92
CA THR A 213 7.16 23.52 18.91
C THR A 213 8.07 24.74 18.82
N GLY A 214 7.47 25.93 18.72
CA GLY A 214 8.19 27.20 18.64
C GLY A 214 8.36 27.74 17.21
N SER A 215 8.06 26.94 16.18
CA SER A 215 7.90 27.43 14.81
C SER A 215 6.50 28.06 14.60
N ASP A 216 6.27 28.72 13.47
CA ASP A 216 4.95 29.29 13.14
C ASP A 216 4.00 28.21 12.58
N SER A 217 4.53 27.32 11.74
CA SER A 217 3.73 26.26 11.10
C SER A 217 4.53 24.99 10.90
N TYR A 218 3.82 23.90 10.65
CA TYR A 218 4.40 22.61 10.28
C TYR A 218 3.67 21.99 9.08
N ALA A 219 4.34 21.07 8.41
CA ALA A 219 3.76 20.25 7.37
C ALA A 219 4.13 18.79 7.58
N ILE A 220 3.16 17.91 7.35
CA ILE A 220 3.31 16.46 7.37
C ILE A 220 3.15 15.97 5.94
N GLN A 221 4.21 15.38 5.41
CA GLN A 221 4.21 14.65 4.15
C GLN A 221 4.18 13.15 4.48
N GLN A 222 3.13 12.44 4.08
CA GLN A 222 3.07 10.98 4.16
C GLN A 222 3.09 10.41 2.74
N ILE A 223 4.08 9.59 2.42
CA ILE A 223 4.19 8.88 1.16
C ILE A 223 3.90 7.40 1.36
N ASP A 224 2.97 6.86 0.57
CA ASP A 224 2.55 5.46 0.65
C ASP A 224 3.01 4.70 -0.60
N LYS A 225 3.54 3.49 -0.40
CA LYS A 225 3.78 2.49 -1.43
C LYS A 225 3.07 1.19 -1.07
N THR A 226 2.05 0.82 -1.84
CA THR A 226 1.43 -0.51 -1.73
C THR A 226 2.41 -1.57 -2.25
N TYR A 227 2.62 -2.64 -1.48
CA TYR A 227 3.58 -3.71 -1.81
C TYR A 227 2.96 -5.10 -1.81
N TYR A 228 1.79 -5.25 -1.19
CA TYR A 228 1.06 -6.51 -1.17
C TYR A 228 -0.42 -6.21 -1.25
N GLU A 229 -1.09 -6.93 -2.13
CA GLU A 229 -2.54 -6.92 -2.26
C GLU A 229 -2.95 -8.30 -2.76
N ASP A 230 -3.82 -8.99 -2.04
CA ASP A 230 -4.41 -10.23 -2.52
C ASP A 230 -5.88 -10.05 -2.88
N GLN A 231 -6.18 -10.34 -4.14
CA GLN A 231 -7.51 -10.19 -4.71
C GLN A 231 -8.43 -11.30 -4.19
N LEU A 232 -9.72 -11.00 -4.06
CA LEU A 232 -10.74 -12.04 -3.87
C LEU A 232 -10.97 -12.75 -5.22
N TRP A 233 -10.83 -14.07 -5.22
CA TRP A 233 -11.01 -14.93 -6.40
C TRP A 233 -12.48 -15.35 -6.50
#